data_AF-M1P7I4-F1
#
_entry.id   AF-M1P7I4-F1
#
_cell.length_a   1.000
_cell.length_b   1.000
_cell.length_c   1.000
_cell.angle_alpha   90.00
_cell.angle_beta   90.00
_cell.angle_gamma   90.00
#
_symmetry.space_group_name_H-M   'P 1'
#
loop_
_entity.id
_entity.type
_entity.pdbx_description
1 polymer ?
#
loop_
_entity_poly.entity_id
_entity_poly.type
_entity_poly.pdbx_seq_one_letter_code
_entity_poly.pdbx_strand_id
1 'polypeptide(L)'
;MEYNKVCLMYRNQDCTVDGIRSALGLAVENMYAYGCVMDEPKMEKFNELQAESLEMLRDMEGDVFATTTANCELNDLEPITIEELGEKLRDMTHIIPYGIIKA
;
A
#
# COMPACT_ATOMS: atom_id res chain seq x y z
N MET A 1 24.25 -4.83 -3.67
CA MET A 1 23.55 -3.56 -3.41
C MET A 1 22.30 -3.93 -2.65
N GLU A 2 22.09 -3.38 -1.46
CA GLU A 2 20.87 -3.64 -0.70
C GLU A 2 19.76 -2.78 -1.30
N TYR A 3 18.70 -3.42 -1.81
CA TYR A 3 17.59 -2.71 -2.43
C TYR A 3 16.69 -2.11 -1.35
N ASN A 4 16.23 -0.88 -1.57
CA ASN A 4 15.25 -0.28 -0.68
C ASN A 4 13.93 -1.05 -0.82
N LYS A 5 13.50 -1.65 0.30
CA LYS A 5 12.18 -2.24 0.49
C LYS A 5 11.37 -1.30 1.36
N VAL A 6 10.33 -0.70 0.80
CA VAL A 6 9.56 0.37 1.41
C VAL A 6 8.11 -0.10 1.58
N CYS A 7 7.58 0.02 2.79
CA CYS A 7 6.16 -0.16 3.04
C CYS A 7 5.53 1.15 3.51
N LEU A 8 4.54 1.64 2.76
CA LEU A 8 3.73 2.79 3.12
C LEU A 8 2.47 2.31 3.84
N MET A 9 2.27 2.74 5.07
CA MET A 9 1.16 2.35 5.91
C MET A 9 0.09 3.44 5.91
N TYR A 10 -1.08 3.12 5.38
CA TYR A 10 -2.24 4.01 5.25
C TYR A 10 -3.21 3.76 6.39
N ARG A 11 -3.44 4.81 7.19
CA ARG A 11 -4.37 4.83 8.32
C ARG A 11 -5.58 5.75 8.08
N ASN A 12 -5.56 6.50 6.98
CA ASN A 12 -6.65 7.34 6.53
C ASN A 12 -6.92 7.10 5.04
N GLN A 13 -8.17 6.72 4.73
CA GLN A 13 -8.65 6.42 3.37
C GLN A 13 -8.41 7.57 2.39
N ASP A 14 -8.50 8.81 2.88
CA ASP A 14 -8.33 10.01 2.07
C ASP A 14 -6.90 10.11 1.54
N CYS A 15 -5.94 9.45 2.20
CA CYS A 15 -4.54 9.41 1.82
C CYS A 15 -4.15 8.15 1.06
N THR A 16 -5.01 7.13 0.98
CA THR A 16 -4.67 5.84 0.37
C THR A 16 -4.32 5.98 -1.11
N VAL A 17 -5.11 6.72 -1.89
CA VAL A 17 -4.84 6.90 -3.33
C VAL A 17 -3.50 7.61 -3.58
N ASP A 18 -3.20 8.65 -2.81
CA ASP A 18 -1.92 9.36 -2.92
C ASP A 18 -0.75 8.50 -2.41
N GLY A 19 -1.02 7.65 -1.43
CA GLY A 19 -0.09 6.63 -0.97
C GLY A 19 0.26 5.62 -2.07
N ILE A 20 -0.74 5.07 -2.77
CA ILE A 20 -0.54 4.13 -3.88
C ILE A 20 0.30 4.77 -4.99
N ARG A 21 0.01 6.03 -5.33
CA ARG A 21 0.80 6.80 -6.31
C ARG A 21 2.24 7.02 -5.84
N SER A 22 2.44 7.26 -4.54
CA SER A 22 3.78 7.37 -3.97
C SER A 22 4.54 6.04 -4.03
N ALA A 23 3.89 4.92 -3.72
CA ALA A 23 4.47 3.59 -3.88
C ALA A 23 4.87 3.32 -5.34
N LEU A 24 4.01 3.65 -6.30
CA LEU A 24 4.31 3.54 -7.73
C LEU A 24 5.52 4.40 -8.12
N GLY A 25 5.59 5.66 -7.65
CA GLY A 25 6.76 6.51 -7.90
C GLY A 25 8.06 5.93 -7.37
N LEU A 26 8.05 5.31 -6.18
CA LEU A 26 9.21 4.61 -5.64
C LEU A 26 9.58 3.36 -6.45
N ALA A 27 8.58 2.63 -6.95
CA ALA A 27 8.78 1.46 -7.79
C ALA A 27 9.46 1.83 -9.13
N VAL A 28 9.05 2.94 -9.75
CA VAL A 28 9.70 3.51 -10.96
C VAL A 28 11.17 3.86 -10.71
N GLU A 29 11.52 4.26 -9.49
CA GLU A 29 12.90 4.53 -9.06
C GLU A 29 13.66 3.27 -8.60
N ASN A 30 13.23 2.08 -9.04
CA ASN A 30 13.82 0.75 -8.74
C ASN A 30 13.85 0.40 -7.24
N MET A 31 12.82 0.81 -6.48
CA MET A 31 12.60 0.35 -5.11
C MET A 31 11.50 -0.70 -5.06
N TYR A 32 11.60 -1.67 -4.14
CA TYR A 32 10.49 -2.56 -3.82
C TYR A 32 9.49 -1.81 -2.95
N ALA A 33 8.38 -1.37 -3.53
CA ALA A 33 7.42 -0.52 -2.84
C ALA A 33 6.08 -1.23 -2.62
N TYR A 34 5.59 -1.18 -1.39
CA TYR A 34 4.32 -1.78 -0.98
C TYR A 34 3.46 -0.76 -0.24
N GLY A 35 2.14 -0.88 -0.39
CA GLY A 35 1.17 -0.17 0.42
C GLY A 35 0.47 -1.11 1.40
N CYS A 36 -0.02 -0.59 2.53
CA CYS A 36 -0.91 -1.35 3.43
C CYS A 36 -2.00 -0.45 3.99
N VAL A 37 -3.26 -0.74 3.65
CA VAL A 37 -4.45 -0.11 4.24
C VAL A 37 -4.77 -0.81 5.56
N MET A 38 -4.71 -0.05 6.66
CA MET A 38 -4.82 -0.61 8.01
C MET A 38 -6.06 -0.14 8.75
N ASP A 39 -6.84 -1.11 9.24
CA ASP A 39 -7.94 -0.91 10.21
C ASP A 39 -8.99 0.11 9.75
N GLU A 40 -9.04 0.39 8.44
CA GLU A 40 -9.94 1.39 7.90
C GLU A 40 -11.36 0.82 7.73
N PRO A 41 -12.39 1.66 7.97
CA PRO A 41 -13.73 1.38 7.46
C PRO A 41 -13.69 1.27 5.93
N LYS A 42 -14.80 0.78 5.35
CA LYS A 42 -14.90 0.45 3.93
C LYS A 42 -14.46 1.62 3.04
N MET A 43 -13.43 1.38 2.21
CA MET A 43 -12.95 2.32 1.20
C MET A 43 -14.04 2.63 0.16
N GLU A 44 -13.88 3.71 -0.58
CA GLU A 44 -14.64 3.91 -1.83
C GLU A 44 -14.09 3.02 -2.95
N LYS A 45 -14.94 2.68 -3.93
CA LYS A 45 -14.52 1.94 -5.11
C LYS A 45 -13.60 2.81 -5.95
N PHE A 46 -12.45 2.27 -6.36
CA PHE A 46 -11.53 2.97 -7.24
C PHE A 46 -12.18 3.30 -8.59
N ASN A 47 -11.90 4.51 -9.09
CA ASN A 47 -12.13 4.85 -10.48
C ASN A 47 -11.05 4.22 -11.39
N GLU A 48 -11.23 4.33 -12.70
CA GLU A 48 -10.34 3.70 -13.69
C GLU A 48 -8.87 4.07 -13.50
N LEU A 49 -8.56 5.36 -13.29
CA LEU A 49 -7.19 5.84 -13.12
C LEU A 49 -6.54 5.32 -11.82
N GLN A 50 -7.33 5.18 -10.76
CA GLN A 50 -6.86 4.64 -9.48
C GLN A 50 -6.57 3.14 -9.58
N ALA A 51 -7.45 2.39 -10.26
CA ALA A 51 -7.24 0.97 -10.54
C ALA A 51 -6.00 0.76 -11.44
N GLU A 52 -5.84 1.57 -12.49
CA GLU A 52 -4.66 1.54 -13.36
C GLU A 52 -3.37 1.82 -12.58
N SER A 53 -3.40 2.73 -11.60
CA SER A 53 -2.23 2.99 -10.74
C SER A 53 -1.83 1.77 -9.90
N LEU A 54 -2.81 0.97 -9.45
CA LEU A 54 -2.56 -0.27 -8.72
C LEU A 54 -1.98 -1.35 -9.65
N GLU A 55 -2.53 -1.49 -10.86
CA GLU A 55 -2.03 -2.44 -11.87
C GLU A 55 -0.58 -2.12 -12.27
N MET A 56 -0.28 -0.85 -12.55
CA MET A 56 1.09 -0.40 -12.86
C MET A 56 2.07 -0.67 -11.71
N LEU A 57 1.63 -0.54 -10.45
CA LEU A 57 2.46 -0.86 -9.29
C LEU A 57 2.79 -2.36 -9.24
N ARG A 58 1.83 -3.22 -9.58
CA ARG A 58 2.02 -4.68 -9.64
C ARG A 58 2.96 -5.10 -10.76
N ASP A 59 2.89 -4.45 -11.91
CA ASP A 59 3.84 -4.64 -13.01
C ASP A 59 5.29 -4.30 -12.61
N MET A 60 5.46 -3.47 -11.56
CA MET A 60 6.75 -3.09 -10.99
C MET A 60 7.13 -3.90 -9.74
N GLU A 61 6.56 -5.10 -9.55
CA GLU A 61 6.81 -6.00 -8.41
C GLU A 61 6.39 -5.45 -7.03
N GLY A 62 5.56 -4.40 -7.02
CA GLY A 62 4.91 -3.85 -5.83
C GLY A 62 3.49 -4.41 -5.62
N ASP A 63 2.85 -4.06 -4.51
CA ASP A 63 1.43 -4.36 -4.27
C ASP A 63 0.83 -3.52 -3.14
N VAL A 64 -0.49 -3.57 -2.97
CA VAL A 64 -1.21 -2.92 -1.88
C VAL A 64 -2.01 -3.94 -1.10
N PHE A 65 -1.66 -4.08 0.18
CA PHE A 65 -2.35 -4.96 1.11
C PHE A 65 -3.49 -4.25 1.83
N ALA A 66 -4.45 -5.01 2.36
CA ALA A 66 -5.42 -4.51 3.32
C ALA A 66 -5.70 -5.52 4.44
N THR A 67 -5.85 -5.01 5.67
CA THR A 67 -6.19 -5.84 6.84
C THR A 67 -7.69 -6.15 6.94
N THR A 68 -8.50 -5.49 6.11
CA THR A 68 -9.96 -5.68 6.02
C THR A 68 -10.33 -6.32 4.69
N THR A 69 -10.91 -7.52 4.72
CA THR A 69 -11.30 -8.28 3.51
C THR A 69 -12.30 -7.54 2.62
N ALA A 70 -13.21 -6.75 3.20
CA ALA A 70 -14.17 -5.96 2.44
C ALA A 70 -13.52 -4.94 1.49
N ASN A 71 -12.33 -4.42 1.83
CA ASN A 71 -11.57 -3.51 0.96
C ASN A 71 -10.84 -4.28 -0.15
N CYS A 72 -10.40 -5.51 0.15
CA CYS A 72 -9.81 -6.42 -0.82
C CYS A 72 -10.83 -6.74 -1.93
N GLU A 73 -12.02 -7.19 -1.57
CA GLU A 73 -13.10 -7.51 -2.51
C GLU A 73 -13.56 -6.27 -3.30
N LEU A 74 -13.58 -5.10 -2.66
CA LEU A 74 -14.03 -3.88 -3.30
C LEU A 74 -13.03 -3.36 -4.33
N ASN A 75 -11.74 -3.33 -4.01
CA ASN A 75 -10.72 -2.62 -4.80
C ASN A 75 -9.63 -3.53 -5.36
N ASP A 76 -9.83 -4.85 -5.28
CA ASP A 76 -8.85 -5.86 -5.71
C ASP A 76 -7.52 -5.69 -4.98
N LEU A 77 -7.55 -5.42 -3.67
CA LEU A 77 -6.34 -5.35 -2.83
C LEU A 77 -5.97 -6.74 -2.30
N GLU A 78 -4.70 -6.92 -1.95
CA GLU A 78 -4.23 -8.21 -1.41
C GLU A 78 -4.55 -8.33 0.09
N PRO A 79 -5.25 -9.38 0.54
CA PRO A 79 -5.53 -9.56 1.96
C PRO A 79 -4.24 -9.84 2.74
N ILE A 80 -4.13 -9.27 3.95
CA ILE A 80 -3.04 -9.58 4.88
C ILE A 80 -3.54 -9.57 6.32
N THR A 81 -3.10 -10.52 7.14
CA THR A 81 -3.33 -10.46 8.60
C THR A 81 -2.35 -9.50 9.27
N ILE A 82 -2.64 -9.08 10.51
CA ILE A 82 -1.72 -8.24 11.28
C ILE A 82 -0.42 -8.98 11.58
N GLU A 83 -0.49 -10.28 11.82
CA GLU A 83 0.67 -11.14 12.06
C GLU A 83 1.56 -11.24 10.82
N GLU A 84 0.98 -11.51 9.64
CA GLU A 84 1.73 -11.57 8.37
C GLU A 84 2.32 -10.21 7.99
N LEU A 85 1.57 -9.12 8.22
CA LEU A 85 2.08 -7.77 8.05
C LEU A 85 3.29 -7.53 8.96
N GLY A 86 3.18 -7.95 10.23
CA GLY A 86 4.27 -7.85 11.20
C GLY A 86 5.54 -8.59 10.77
N GLU A 87 5.42 -9.80 10.21
CA GLU A 87 6.54 -10.52 9.63
C GLU A 87 7.11 -9.78 8.40
N LYS A 88 6.26 -9.38 7.46
CA LYS A 88 6.67 -8.68 6.24
C LYS A 88 7.42 -7.37 6.55
N LEU A 89 6.98 -6.62 7.56
CA LEU A 89 7.61 -5.37 7.96
C LEU A 89 9.04 -5.56 8.49
N ARG A 90 9.41 -6.74 9.00
CA ARG A 90 10.79 -7.03 9.44
C ARG A 90 11.77 -7.10 8.27
N ASP A 91 11.27 -7.41 7.08
CA ASP A 91 12.07 -7.45 5.85
C ASP A 91 12.16 -6.09 5.15
N MET A 92 11.41 -5.08 5.63
CA MET A 92 11.42 -3.74 5.04
C MET A 92 12.60 -2.92 5.56
N THR A 93 13.24 -2.20 4.65
CA THR A 93 14.29 -1.23 5.00
C THR A 93 13.69 0.07 5.53
N HIS A 94 12.48 0.43 5.07
CA HIS A 94 11.79 1.66 5.42
C HIS A 94 10.30 1.37 5.63
N ILE A 95 9.75 1.94 6.71
CA ILE A 95 8.33 1.87 7.03
C ILE A 95 7.84 3.31 7.14
N ILE A 96 6.93 3.71 6.25
CA ILE A 96 6.46 5.09 6.13
C ILE A 96 5.02 5.15 6.67
N PRO A 97 4.79 5.71 7.86
CA PRO A 97 3.43 6.05 8.28
C PRO A 97 2.92 7.20 7.43
N TYR A 98 2.02 6.92 6.50
CA TYR A 98 1.57 7.87 5.49
C TYR A 98 0.26 8.56 5.91
N GLY A 99 0.15 9.86 5.63
CA GLY A 99 -1.07 10.62 5.91
C GLY A 99 -1.35 10.89 7.40
N ILE A 100 -0.43 10.57 8.32
CA ILE A 100 -0.58 10.93 9.73
C ILE A 100 -0.27 12.43 9.90
N ILE A 101 -1.32 13.24 9.98
CA ILE A 101 -1.20 14.62 10.44
C ILE A 101 -0.91 14.57 11.93
N LYS A 102 0.25 15.10 12.35
CA LYS A 102 0.54 15.29 13.78
C LYS A 102 -0.53 16.22 14.37
N ALA A 103 -1.24 15.73 15.38
CA ALA A 103 -2.00 16.56 16.29
C ALA A 103 -1.07 17.51 17.07
#